data_AF-A0A9N9B1X4-F1
#
_entry.id   AF-A0A9N9B1X4-F1
#
_cell.length_a   1.000
_cell.length_b   1.000
_cell.length_c   1.000
_cell.angle_alpha   90.00
_cell.angle_beta   90.00
_cell.angle_gamma   90.00
#
_symmetry.space_group_name_H-M   'P 1'
#
loop_
_entity.id
_entity.type
_entity.pdbx_description
1 polymer ?
#
loop_
_entity_poly.entity_id
_entity_poly.type
_entity_poly.pdbx_seq_one_letter_code
_entity_poly.pdbx_strand_id
1 'polypeptide(L)'
;MSLTEEYNIAHSRVELKFSCQNLPDLDYLSKTDAQIFLELYNTKTKSWVAHPWRSDVVVNSLNPKFVKGFETDYFFEELQRLKFIVVDVDKPKQPEWKAQEFVGTFECDLGTIVGSPGGKLVGKLKDPNHPNKDRGKIIITAEELIENKTEARHGF
;
A
#
# COMPACT_ATOMS: atom_id res chain seq x y z
N MET A 1 -9.50 16.60 37.29
CA MET A 1 -9.91 16.15 35.95
C MET A 1 -9.60 17.27 34.99
N SER A 2 -8.57 17.14 34.19
CA SER A 2 -8.10 18.23 33.33
C SER A 2 -7.86 17.71 31.93
N LEU A 3 -8.46 18.43 30.98
CA LEU A 3 -8.13 18.52 29.56
C LEU A 3 -8.55 17.32 28.71
N THR A 4 -9.73 17.48 28.11
CA THR A 4 -10.10 17.04 26.76
C THR A 4 -9.05 16.21 26.03
N GLU A 5 -9.29 14.90 25.95
CA GLU A 5 -8.78 14.10 24.83
C GLU A 5 -9.31 14.77 23.55
N GLU A 6 -8.44 15.47 22.83
CA GLU A 6 -8.72 15.83 21.45
C GLU A 6 -8.96 14.52 20.70
N TYR A 7 -10.21 14.24 20.36
CA TYR A 7 -10.55 13.15 19.47
C TYR A 7 -9.87 13.46 18.14
N ASN A 8 -8.85 12.69 17.76
CA ASN A 8 -8.38 12.65 16.38
C ASN A 8 -9.50 12.04 15.55
N ILE A 9 -10.38 12.89 15.02
CA ILE A 9 -11.47 12.48 14.13
C ILE A 9 -10.85 12.26 12.75
N ALA A 10 -11.07 11.07 12.18
CA ALA A 10 -10.69 10.82 10.80
C ALA A 10 -11.40 11.81 9.87
N HIS A 11 -10.64 12.42 8.95
CA HIS A 11 -11.20 13.33 7.95
C HIS A 11 -12.12 12.56 7.00
N SER A 12 -11.66 11.39 6.56
CA SER A 12 -12.42 10.48 5.71
C SER A 12 -11.85 9.07 5.81
N ARG A 13 -12.59 8.10 5.27
CA ARG A 13 -12.08 6.75 5.04
C ARG A 13 -11.77 6.60 3.55
N VAL A 14 -10.64 6.00 3.22
CA VAL A 14 -10.20 5.86 1.82
C VAL A 14 -9.86 4.42 1.48
N GLU A 15 -10.10 4.01 0.24
CA GLU A 15 -9.55 2.79 -0.34
C GLU A 15 -8.37 3.15 -1.26
N LEU A 16 -7.23 2.52 -1.02
CA LEU A 16 -6.08 2.56 -1.91
C LEU A 16 -6.14 1.40 -2.91
N LYS A 17 -6.06 1.70 -4.21
CA LYS A 17 -5.87 0.72 -5.29
C LYS A 17 -4.47 0.79 -5.86
N PHE A 18 -3.99 -0.34 -6.38
CA PHE A 18 -2.60 -0.52 -6.77
C PHE A 18 -2.45 -1.07 -8.18
N SER A 19 -1.43 -0.59 -8.88
CA SER A 19 -0.87 -1.24 -10.07
C SER A 19 0.62 -0.97 -10.15
N CYS A 20 1.35 -1.81 -10.89
CA CYS A 20 2.76 -1.54 -11.21
C CYS A 20 2.95 -1.41 -12.72
N GLN A 21 4.06 -0.80 -13.12
CA GLN A 21 4.48 -0.72 -14.51
C GLN A 21 5.97 -0.96 -14.64
N ASN A 22 6.34 -1.68 -15.70
CA ASN A 22 7.72 -2.00 -16.05
C ASN A 22 8.49 -2.65 -14.90
N LEU A 23 7.88 -3.61 -14.20
CA LEU A 23 8.62 -4.44 -13.26
C LEU A 23 9.77 -5.16 -13.99
N PRO A 24 10.89 -5.43 -13.30
CA PRO A 24 12.00 -6.17 -13.89
C PRO A 24 11.58 -7.60 -14.22
N ASP A 25 12.13 -8.15 -15.28
CA ASP A 25 12.04 -9.57 -15.59
C ASP A 25 13.15 -10.28 -14.80
N LEU A 26 12.81 -10.88 -13.67
CA LEU A 26 13.80 -11.48 -12.76
C LEU A 26 14.17 -12.92 -13.16
N ASP A 27 13.26 -13.60 -13.84
CA ASP A 27 13.46 -14.94 -14.38
C ASP A 27 13.72 -14.93 -15.89
N TYR A 28 14.58 -15.83 -16.37
CA TYR A 28 14.81 -16.02 -17.82
C TYR A 28 13.63 -16.68 -18.55
N LEU A 29 12.73 -17.35 -17.81
CA LEU A 29 11.69 -18.22 -18.37
C LEU A 29 10.26 -17.76 -18.07
N SER A 30 10.09 -16.80 -17.15
CA SER A 30 8.80 -16.30 -16.67
C SER A 30 8.91 -14.82 -16.32
N LYS A 31 7.80 -14.08 -16.44
CA LYS A 31 7.70 -12.72 -15.88
C LYS A 31 7.32 -12.80 -14.41
N THR A 32 7.45 -11.68 -13.71
CA THR A 32 7.11 -11.57 -12.29
C THR A 32 5.67 -11.92 -11.96
N ASP A 33 5.53 -12.76 -10.92
CA ASP A 33 4.32 -13.09 -10.17
C ASP A 33 4.18 -12.10 -9.01
N ALA A 34 3.66 -10.91 -9.31
CA ALA A 34 3.75 -9.78 -8.40
C ALA A 34 2.79 -9.87 -7.20
N GLN A 35 3.28 -9.50 -6.02
CA GLN A 35 2.48 -9.24 -4.81
C GLN A 35 3.00 -8.01 -4.05
N ILE A 36 2.09 -7.27 -3.40
CA ILE A 36 2.40 -6.11 -2.57
C ILE A 36 2.15 -6.43 -1.09
N PHE A 37 3.14 -6.14 -0.26
CA PHE A 37 3.04 -6.10 1.21
C PHE A 37 3.11 -4.66 1.71
N LEU A 38 2.52 -4.41 2.88
CA LEU A 38 2.47 -3.10 3.50
C LEU A 38 3.16 -3.10 4.87
N GLU A 39 4.00 -2.10 5.10
CA GLU A 39 4.47 -1.73 6.43
C GLU A 39 4.00 -0.30 6.77
N LEU A 40 3.63 -0.09 8.03
CA LEU A 40 3.27 1.22 8.58
C LEU A 40 4.38 1.70 9.51
N TYR A 41 4.68 3.00 9.49
CA TYR A 41 5.65 3.55 10.43
C TYR A 41 5.00 3.81 11.79
N ASN A 42 5.50 3.14 12.82
CA ASN A 42 5.10 3.40 14.19
C ASN A 42 5.95 4.54 14.77
N THR A 43 5.32 5.69 15.00
CA THR A 43 5.99 6.90 15.51
C THR A 43 6.48 6.75 16.95
N LYS A 44 5.81 5.93 17.77
CA LYS A 44 6.19 5.67 19.18
C LYS A 44 7.47 4.84 19.26
N THR A 45 7.56 3.77 18.47
CA THR A 45 8.74 2.88 18.45
C THR A 45 9.80 3.31 17.43
N LYS A 46 9.49 4.32 16.60
CA LYS A 46 10.33 4.80 15.49
C LYS A 46 10.74 3.71 14.50
N SER A 47 9.85 2.74 14.28
CA SER A 47 10.13 1.55 13.48
C SER A 47 9.03 1.26 12.47
N TRP A 48 9.38 0.59 11.38
CA TRP A 48 8.41 0.01 10.45
C TRP A 48 7.82 -1.26 11.04
N VAL A 49 6.50 -1.43 10.91
CA VAL A 49 5.75 -2.59 11.41
C VAL A 49 4.94 -3.18 10.28
N ALA A 50 5.02 -4.49 10.09
CA ALA A 50 4.25 -5.21 9.08
C ALA A 50 2.75 -5.07 9.35
N HIS A 51 2.00 -4.68 8.32
CA HIS A 51 0.55 -4.69 8.35
C HIS A 51 0.03 -6.05 7.86
N PRO A 52 -1.08 -6.59 8.40
CA PRO A 52 -1.65 -7.87 7.94
C PRO A 52 -2.13 -7.86 6.49
N TRP A 53 -2.37 -6.67 5.93
CA TRP A 53 -2.81 -6.52 4.55
C TRP A 53 -1.68 -6.84 3.56
N ARG A 54 -2.05 -7.58 2.52
CA ARG A 54 -1.30 -7.81 1.28
C ARG A 54 -2.27 -7.89 0.12
N SER A 55 -1.82 -7.57 -1.09
CA SER A 55 -2.61 -7.70 -2.32
C SER A 55 -2.85 -9.16 -2.70
N ASP A 56 -3.73 -9.37 -3.67
CA ASP A 56 -3.72 -10.56 -4.52
C ASP A 56 -2.37 -10.73 -5.27
N VAL A 57 -2.10 -11.95 -5.74
CA VAL A 57 -0.94 -12.25 -6.60
C VAL A 57 -1.38 -12.13 -8.05
N VAL A 58 -0.64 -11.36 -8.83
CA VAL A 58 -0.88 -11.23 -10.28
C VAL A 58 0.24 -11.95 -11.03
N VAL A 59 -0.12 -13.09 -11.61
CA VAL A 59 0.83 -14.03 -12.24
C VAL A 59 1.31 -13.51 -13.60
N ASN A 60 2.61 -13.68 -13.87
CA ASN A 60 3.27 -13.50 -15.16
C ASN A 60 3.00 -12.12 -15.82
N SER A 61 3.19 -11.04 -15.06
CA SER A 61 2.93 -9.67 -15.53
C SER A 61 3.93 -8.65 -15.01
N LEU A 62 4.57 -7.93 -15.94
CA LEU A 62 5.41 -6.77 -15.61
C LEU A 62 4.59 -5.47 -15.41
N ASN A 63 3.27 -5.53 -15.64
CA ASN A 63 2.35 -4.39 -15.46
C ASN A 63 1.09 -4.83 -14.68
N PRO A 64 1.24 -5.40 -13.48
CA PRO A 64 0.14 -5.97 -12.72
C PRO A 64 -0.86 -4.89 -12.29
N LYS A 65 -2.14 -5.25 -12.28
CA LYS A 65 -3.23 -4.47 -11.66
C LYS A 65 -3.85 -5.34 -10.59
N PHE A 66 -3.85 -4.86 -9.36
CA PHE A 66 -4.32 -5.61 -8.20
C PHE A 66 -5.79 -5.33 -7.97
N VAL A 67 -6.56 -6.37 -7.65
CA VAL A 67 -8.01 -6.25 -7.40
C VAL A 67 -8.27 -5.77 -5.98
N LYS A 68 -7.53 -6.34 -5.02
CA LYS A 68 -7.71 -6.05 -3.60
C LYS A 68 -7.13 -4.68 -3.26
N GLY A 69 -7.97 -3.77 -2.75
CA GLY A 69 -7.53 -2.49 -2.21
C GLY A 69 -7.20 -2.56 -0.72
N PHE A 70 -6.57 -1.49 -0.23
CA PHE A 70 -6.28 -1.28 1.19
C PHE A 70 -7.14 -0.13 1.71
N GLU A 71 -8.10 -0.45 2.58
CA GLU A 71 -8.92 0.56 3.23
C GLU A 71 -8.27 1.05 4.51
N THR A 72 -8.29 2.37 4.75
CA THR A 72 -7.73 2.98 5.95
C THR A 72 -8.39 4.32 6.26
N ASP A 73 -8.37 4.71 7.53
CA ASP A 73 -8.80 6.04 7.96
C ASP A 73 -7.71 7.07 7.62
N TYR A 74 -8.12 8.20 7.07
CA TYR A 74 -7.24 9.32 6.74
C TYR A 74 -7.39 10.43 7.78
N PHE A 75 -6.27 10.79 8.43
CA PHE A 75 -6.18 11.89 9.39
C PHE A 75 -5.33 13.00 8.76
N PHE A 76 -5.95 14.12 8.39
CA PHE A 76 -5.27 15.17 7.62
C PHE A 76 -4.11 15.85 8.37
N GLU A 77 -4.13 15.80 9.71
CA GLU A 77 -3.10 16.37 10.58
C GLU A 77 -1.95 15.39 10.86
N GLU A 78 -2.07 14.12 10.45
CA GLU A 78 -1.08 13.09 10.73
C GLU A 78 -0.22 12.71 9.51
N LEU A 79 1.08 12.52 9.75
CA LEU A 79 2.00 11.92 8.79
C LEU A 79 1.89 10.39 8.84
N GLN A 80 0.82 9.86 8.26
CA GLN A 80 0.58 8.41 8.14
C GLN A 80 1.50 7.81 7.08
N ARG A 81 2.71 7.42 7.49
CA ARG A 81 3.74 6.85 6.62
C ARG A 81 3.48 5.38 6.26
N LEU A 82 3.51 5.12 4.96
CA LEU A 82 3.30 3.83 4.33
C LEU A 82 4.56 3.38 3.60
N LYS A 83 4.87 2.09 3.68
CA LYS A 83 5.89 1.45 2.84
C LYS A 83 5.28 0.26 2.12
N PHE A 84 5.35 0.31 0.81
CA PHE A 84 4.94 -0.77 -0.08
C PHE A 84 6.16 -1.59 -0.46
N ILE A 85 6.08 -2.90 -0.29
CA ILE A 85 7.11 -3.87 -0.66
C ILE A 85 6.53 -4.73 -1.78
N VAL A 86 7.13 -4.66 -2.96
CA VAL A 86 6.77 -5.48 -4.12
C VAL A 86 7.73 -6.66 -4.18
N VAL A 87 7.17 -7.86 -4.36
CA VAL A 87 7.91 -9.11 -4.50
C VAL A 87 7.45 -9.90 -5.71
N ASP A 88 8.33 -10.80 -6.16
CA ASP A 88 8.06 -11.88 -7.08
C ASP A 88 7.86 -13.19 -6.29
N VAL A 89 6.72 -13.87 -6.49
CA VAL A 89 6.29 -14.98 -5.63
C VAL A 89 6.84 -16.32 -6.11
N ASP A 90 8.09 -16.62 -5.77
CA ASP A 90 8.74 -17.91 -6.10
C ASP A 90 8.39 -19.03 -5.11
N LYS A 91 8.08 -18.66 -3.86
CA LYS A 91 7.89 -19.60 -2.75
C LYS A 91 6.47 -19.44 -2.20
N PRO A 92 5.42 -19.84 -2.93
CA PRO A 92 4.03 -19.60 -2.56
C PRO A 92 3.60 -20.25 -1.24
N LYS A 93 4.36 -21.24 -0.74
CA LYS A 93 4.14 -21.87 0.56
C LYS A 93 4.67 -21.05 1.76
N GLN A 94 5.47 -20.02 1.51
CA GLN A 94 6.03 -19.15 2.54
C GLN A 94 5.32 -17.79 2.51
N PRO A 95 4.49 -17.45 3.51
CA PRO A 95 3.62 -16.29 3.41
C PRO A 95 4.33 -14.94 3.62
N GLU A 96 5.58 -14.95 4.07
CA GLU A 96 6.35 -13.75 4.36
C GLU A 96 7.06 -13.21 3.12
N TRP A 97 7.06 -11.88 2.95
CA TRP A 97 7.71 -11.23 1.83
C TRP A 97 9.23 -11.49 1.80
N LYS A 98 9.88 -11.64 2.97
CA LYS A 98 11.33 -11.89 3.07
C LYS A 98 11.75 -13.25 2.49
N ALA A 99 10.80 -14.17 2.32
CA ALA A 99 11.05 -15.46 1.71
C ALA A 99 10.98 -15.42 0.17
N GLN A 100 10.29 -14.41 -0.38
CA GLN A 100 10.07 -14.20 -1.81
C GLN A 100 11.24 -13.44 -2.44
N GLU A 101 11.29 -13.38 -3.77
CA GLU A 101 12.28 -12.55 -4.44
C GLU A 101 11.86 -11.08 -4.39
N PHE A 102 12.78 -10.22 -3.97
CA PHE A 102 12.52 -8.81 -3.74
C PHE A 102 12.63 -8.00 -5.05
N VAL A 103 11.54 -7.32 -5.42
CA VAL A 103 11.48 -6.46 -6.61
C VAL A 103 11.87 -5.02 -6.26
N GLY A 104 11.24 -4.46 -5.23
CA GLY A 104 11.53 -3.09 -4.79
C GLY A 104 10.56 -2.57 -3.74
N THR A 105 10.91 -1.43 -3.14
CA THR A 105 10.04 -0.69 -2.22
C THR A 105 9.68 0.70 -2.69
N PHE A 106 8.57 1.23 -2.19
CA PHE A 106 8.21 2.63 -2.28
C PHE A 106 7.66 3.11 -0.93
N GLU A 107 8.13 4.26 -0.46
CA GLU A 107 7.71 4.88 0.80
C GLU A 107 7.04 6.22 0.50
N CYS A 108 5.91 6.50 1.14
CA CYS A 108 5.21 7.79 1.05
C CYS A 108 4.31 8.04 2.28
N ASP A 109 3.76 9.23 2.38
CA ASP A 109 2.72 9.57 3.36
C ASP A 109 1.32 9.44 2.72
N LEU A 110 0.33 8.93 3.45
CA LEU A 110 -1.05 8.77 2.96
C LEU A 110 -1.62 10.08 2.40
N GLY A 111 -1.41 11.19 3.11
CA GLY A 111 -1.83 12.52 2.66
C GLY A 111 -1.21 12.93 1.32
N THR A 112 -0.03 12.42 0.96
CA THR A 112 0.57 12.67 -0.37
C THR A 112 -0.23 11.95 -1.47
N ILE A 113 -0.73 10.75 -1.21
CA ILE A 113 -1.56 10.02 -2.18
C ILE A 113 -2.89 10.74 -2.36
N VAL A 114 -3.58 11.00 -1.25
CA VAL A 114 -4.90 11.66 -1.24
C VAL A 114 -4.83 13.06 -1.87
N GLY A 115 -3.79 13.83 -1.56
CA GLY A 115 -3.60 15.18 -2.10
C GLY A 115 -3.00 15.26 -3.51
N SER A 116 -2.61 14.13 -4.12
CA SER A 116 -2.09 14.13 -5.49
C SER A 116 -3.20 14.44 -6.50
N PRO A 117 -2.92 15.13 -7.62
CA PRO A 117 -3.93 15.41 -8.65
C PRO A 117 -4.67 14.14 -9.09
N GLY A 118 -6.00 14.15 -8.97
CA GLY A 118 -6.85 12.99 -9.26
C GLY A 118 -6.69 11.82 -8.28
N GLY A 119 -6.20 12.06 -7.06
CA GLY A 119 -5.98 11.04 -6.03
C GLY A 119 -4.93 10.01 -6.43
N LYS A 120 -4.04 10.33 -7.37
CA LYS A 120 -3.13 9.37 -8.01
C LYS A 120 -1.67 9.73 -7.79
N LEU A 121 -0.94 8.86 -7.10
CA LEU A 121 0.49 8.96 -6.89
C LEU A 121 1.24 7.92 -7.74
N VAL A 122 2.36 8.33 -8.33
CA VAL A 122 3.27 7.44 -9.05
C VAL A 122 4.63 7.45 -8.35
N GLY A 123 5.07 6.29 -7.91
CA GLY A 123 6.31 6.10 -7.16
C GLY A 123 7.29 5.18 -7.88
N LYS A 124 8.55 5.61 -8.02
CA LYS A 124 9.61 4.71 -8.50
C LYS A 124 9.95 3.68 -7.43
N LEU A 125 9.97 2.40 -7.81
CA LEU A 125 10.40 1.33 -6.92
C LEU A 125 11.92 1.40 -6.75
N LYS A 126 12.39 1.15 -5.53
CA LYS A 126 13.81 1.19 -5.16
C LYS A 126 14.25 -0.15 -4.62
N ASP A 127 15.45 -0.56 -5.01
CA ASP A 127 16.15 -1.65 -4.35
C ASP A 127 17.43 -1.12 -3.70
N PRO A 128 17.54 -1.10 -2.36
CA PRO A 128 18.73 -0.63 -1.67
C PRO A 128 20.01 -1.39 -2.05
N ASN A 129 19.89 -2.67 -2.43
CA ASN A 129 21.03 -3.50 -2.83
C ASN A 129 21.45 -3.22 -4.29
N HIS A 130 20.57 -2.63 -5.09
CA HIS A 130 20.80 -2.32 -6.50
C HIS A 130 20.30 -0.91 -6.86
N PRO A 131 20.88 0.15 -6.26
CA PRO A 131 20.32 1.51 -6.30
C PRO A 131 20.27 2.14 -7.70
N ASN A 132 21.08 1.62 -8.64
CA ASN A 132 21.16 2.11 -10.02
C ASN A 132 20.28 1.33 -11.00
N LYS A 133 19.64 0.24 -10.58
CA LYS A 133 18.76 -0.55 -11.44
C LYS A 133 17.36 0.06 -11.45
N ASP A 134 16.76 0.14 -12.64
CA ASP A 134 15.34 0.44 -12.75
C ASP A 134 14.54 -0.78 -12.26
N ARG A 135 13.67 -0.56 -11.27
CA ARG A 135 12.78 -1.58 -10.70
C ARG A 135 11.32 -1.35 -11.09
N GLY A 136 11.08 -0.45 -12.05
CA GLY A 136 9.75 -0.02 -12.43
C GLY A 136 9.13 0.96 -11.45
N LYS A 137 7.81 1.06 -11.48
CA LYS A 137 7.05 1.99 -10.66
C LYS A 137 5.76 1.38 -10.14
N ILE A 138 5.37 1.81 -8.94
CA ILE A 138 4.05 1.59 -8.36
C ILE A 138 3.17 2.81 -8.65
N ILE A 139 1.90 2.55 -8.90
CA ILE A 139 0.86 3.55 -9.10
C ILE A 139 -0.21 3.27 -8.07
N ILE A 140 -0.53 4.29 -7.28
CA ILE A 140 -1.48 4.20 -6.17
C ILE A 140 -2.57 5.22 -6.41
N THR A 141 -3.83 4.79 -6.36
CA THR A 141 -4.99 5.71 -6.37
C THR A 141 -5.71 5.64 -5.04
N ALA A 142 -6.18 6.78 -4.54
CA ALA A 142 -7.05 6.87 -3.38
C ALA A 142 -8.47 7.25 -3.80
N GLU A 143 -9.44 6.48 -3.34
CA GLU A 143 -10.86 6.75 -3.51
C GLU A 143 -11.50 6.91 -2.13
N GLU A 144 -12.31 7.96 -1.93
CA GLU A 144 -13.03 8.16 -0.68
C GLU A 144 -14.21 7.20 -0.57
N LEU A 145 -14.33 6.54 0.58
CA LEU A 145 -15.41 5.62 0.87
C LEU A 145 -16.57 6.39 1.51
N ILE A 146 -17.70 6.43 0.81
CA ILE A 146 -18.93 7.03 1.34
C ILE A 146 -19.61 5.99 2.24
N GLU A 147 -19.58 6.21 3.55
CA GLU A 147 -20.38 5.41 4.48
C GLU A 147 -21.86 5.82 4.37
N ASN A 148 -22.66 4.95 3.76
CA ASN A 148 -24.12 5.08 3.85
C ASN A 148 -24.55 4.69 5.28
N LYS A 149 -24.83 5.69 6.12
CA LYS A 149 -25.60 5.48 7.36
C LYS A 149 -27.00 5.02 6.99
N THR A 150 -27.21 3.72 6.88
CA THR A 150 -28.57 3.17 6.95
C THR A 150 -29.03 3.32 8.39
N GLU A 151 -29.76 4.40 8.69
CA GLU A 151 -30.58 4.48 9.89
C GLU A 151 -31.55 3.29 9.87
N ALA A 152 -31.29 2.28 10.68
CA ALA A 152 -32.31 1.31 11.06
C ALA A 152 -33.29 2.01 12.00
N ARG A 153 -34.17 2.86 11.44
CA ARG A 153 -35.46 3.15 12.04
C ARG A 153 -36.31 1.89 11.93
N HIS A 154 -36.29 1.06 12.97
CA HIS A 154 -37.35 0.12 13.31
C HIS A 154 -37.34 0.05 14.84
N GLY A 155 -38.35 0.46 15.60
CA GLY A 155 -39.76 0.62 15.31
C GLY A 155 -40.52 -0.10 16.44
N PHE A 156 -41.08 0.70 17.36
CA PHE A 156 -41.89 0.35 18.55
C PHE A 156 -41.20 -0.38 19.70
#